data_AF-S7W8U5-F1
#
_entry.id   AF-S7W8U5-F1
#
_cell.length_a   1.000
_cell.length_b   1.000
_cell.length_c   1.000
_cell.angle_alpha   90.00
_cell.angle_beta   90.00
_cell.angle_gamma   90.00
#
_symmetry.space_group_name_H-M   'P 1'
#
loop_
_entity.id
_entity.type
_entity.pdbx_description
1 polymer ?
#
loop_
_entity_poly.entity_id
_entity_poly.type
_entity_poly.pdbx_seq_one_letter_code
_entity_poly.pdbx_strand_id
1 'polypeptide(L)'
;MGDNQKFNVFPTRMNLNLTKQRLYAAEKGYTLLIRKGDALMQKHREIAAQLAKEKEGIADYISKAYFSLTEAEFLGANLKKFAAECRNFPIKINASVEQLSGIKMPTFKLVDNNTKQPLSLDRSGVILQRCRNMFNEVLRRLLVISSLENSFLLVEEIMKMTNRRVNALNCFLIPKLNNTVTYINSELDEADREDFFRLKKVQGMNKKKD
;
A
#
# COMPACT_ATOMS: atom_id res chain seq x y z
N MET A 1 -1.12 -33.88 -20.22
CA MET A 1 -0.62 -32.50 -20.00
C MET A 1 -1.71 -31.41 -20.06
N GLY A 2 -3.00 -31.72 -20.20
CA GLY A 2 -4.02 -30.71 -20.58
C GLY A 2 -5.10 -30.31 -19.56
N ASP A 3 -5.30 -31.03 -18.45
CA ASP A 3 -6.52 -30.82 -17.64
C ASP A 3 -6.51 -29.60 -16.70
N ASN A 4 -5.33 -29.01 -16.41
CA ASN A 4 -5.25 -27.90 -15.46
C ASN A 4 -5.48 -26.50 -16.06
N GLN A 5 -5.65 -26.40 -17.38
CA GLN A 5 -5.81 -25.13 -18.10
C GLN A 5 -7.28 -24.68 -18.27
N LYS A 6 -8.24 -25.43 -17.74
CA LYS A 6 -9.68 -25.11 -17.76
C LYS A 6 -10.31 -25.23 -16.38
N PHE A 7 -11.44 -24.58 -16.17
CA PHE A 7 -12.26 -24.81 -14.98
C PHE A 7 -13.17 -26.02 -15.21
N ASN A 8 -13.37 -26.83 -14.17
CA ASN A 8 -14.29 -27.96 -14.22
C ASN A 8 -15.72 -27.45 -14.05
N VAL A 9 -16.39 -27.21 -15.18
CA VAL A 9 -17.76 -26.68 -15.22
C VAL A 9 -18.53 -27.43 -16.30
N PHE A 10 -19.75 -27.86 -16.00
CA PHE A 10 -20.61 -28.52 -16.98
C PHE A 10 -20.98 -27.56 -18.13
N PRO A 11 -20.92 -28.01 -19.39
CA PRO A 11 -21.23 -27.18 -20.55
C PRO A 11 -22.73 -26.96 -20.67
N THR A 12 -23.22 -25.85 -20.12
CA THR A 12 -24.62 -25.41 -20.25
C THR A 12 -24.66 -23.94 -20.67
N ARG A 13 -25.73 -23.52 -21.35
CA ARG A 13 -25.93 -22.11 -21.75
C ARG A 13 -25.90 -21.14 -20.56
N MET A 14 -26.37 -21.58 -19.39
CA MET A 14 -26.29 -20.79 -18.15
C MET A 14 -24.84 -20.61 -17.69
N ASN A 15 -24.06 -21.70 -17.65
CA ASN A 15 -22.65 -21.65 -17.25
C ASN A 15 -21.80 -20.85 -18.25
N LEU A 16 -22.11 -20.90 -19.55
CA LEU A 16 -21.48 -20.04 -20.56
C LEU A 16 -21.66 -18.56 -20.20
N ASN A 17 -22.88 -18.12 -19.90
CA ASN A 17 -23.14 -16.73 -19.51
C ASN A 17 -22.39 -16.34 -18.23
N LEU A 18 -22.40 -17.20 -17.21
CA LEU A 18 -21.67 -16.95 -15.96
C LEU A 18 -20.16 -16.82 -16.22
N THR A 19 -19.59 -17.68 -17.07
CA THR A 19 -18.15 -17.70 -17.36
C THR A 19 -17.75 -16.47 -18.20
N LYS A 20 -18.59 -16.04 -19.15
CA LYS A 20 -18.40 -14.79 -19.90
C LYS A 20 -18.46 -13.55 -18.98
N GLN A 21 -19.40 -13.51 -18.04
CA GLN A 21 -19.46 -12.43 -17.05
C GLN A 21 -18.21 -12.38 -16.18
N ARG A 22 -17.70 -13.54 -15.74
CA ARG A 22 -16.44 -13.64 -14.98
C ARG A 22 -15.24 -13.16 -15.78
N LEU A 23 -15.17 -13.50 -17.07
CA LEU A 23 -14.13 -13.04 -17.97
C LEU A 23 -14.15 -11.51 -18.10
N TYR A 24 -15.31 -10.93 -18.40
CA TYR A 24 -15.46 -9.48 -18.49
C TYR A 24 -15.09 -8.78 -17.17
N ALA A 25 -15.51 -9.35 -16.03
CA ALA A 25 -15.14 -8.83 -14.71
C ALA A 25 -13.63 -8.91 -14.46
N ALA A 26 -12.97 -9.99 -14.90
CA ALA A 26 -11.52 -10.16 -14.77
C ALA A 26 -10.73 -9.16 -15.63
N GLU A 27 -11.16 -8.91 -16.87
CA GLU A 27 -10.56 -7.90 -17.76
C GLU A 27 -10.73 -6.48 -17.21
N LYS A 28 -11.94 -6.15 -16.72
CA LYS A 28 -12.20 -4.88 -16.06
C LYS A 28 -11.38 -4.74 -14.78
N GLY A 29 -11.28 -5.81 -13.98
CA GLY A 29 -10.42 -5.85 -12.79
C GLY A 29 -8.95 -5.63 -13.11
N TYR A 30 -8.44 -6.24 -14.18
CA TYR A 30 -7.08 -6.08 -14.65
C TYR A 30 -6.75 -4.62 -15.01
N THR A 31 -7.60 -3.97 -15.82
CA THR A 31 -7.41 -2.56 -16.19
C THR A 31 -7.47 -1.61 -14.98
N LEU A 32 -8.37 -1.87 -14.02
CA LEU A 32 -8.46 -1.09 -12.78
C LEU A 32 -7.21 -1.25 -11.90
N LEU A 33 -6.67 -2.45 -11.79
CA LEU A 33 -5.47 -2.71 -10.98
C LEU A 33 -4.22 -2.07 -11.59
N ILE A 34 -4.10 -2.01 -12.92
CA ILE A 34 -3.01 -1.27 -13.59
C ILE A 34 -3.08 0.20 -13.24
N ARG A 35 -4.25 0.84 -13.41
CA ARG A 35 -4.44 2.26 -13.07
C ARG A 35 -4.13 2.56 -11.60
N LYS A 36 -4.52 1.64 -10.69
CA LYS A 36 -4.17 1.73 -9.28
C LYS A 36 -2.65 1.63 -9.07
N GLY A 37 -1.99 0.70 -9.77
CA GLY A 37 -0.54 0.53 -9.73
C GLY A 37 0.20 1.81 -10.14
N ASP A 38 -0.21 2.45 -11.23
CA ASP A 38 0.39 3.70 -11.73
C ASP A 38 0.25 4.84 -10.72
N ALA A 39 -0.94 5.00 -10.12
CA ALA A 39 -1.18 6.00 -9.09
C ALA A 39 -0.32 5.76 -7.84
N LEU A 40 -0.16 4.50 -7.42
CA LEU A 40 0.71 4.14 -6.30
C LEU A 40 2.19 4.39 -6.61
N MET A 41 2.62 4.10 -7.84
CA MET A 41 3.99 4.34 -8.27
C MET A 41 4.35 5.83 -8.29
N GLN A 42 3.42 6.69 -8.72
CA GLN A 42 3.59 8.14 -8.63
C GLN A 42 3.75 8.59 -7.18
N LYS A 43 2.86 8.14 -6.28
CA LYS A 43 2.94 8.48 -4.85
C LYS A 43 4.19 7.94 -4.16
N HIS A 44 4.62 6.73 -4.51
CA HIS A 44 5.85 6.15 -4.02
C HIS A 44 7.06 7.03 -4.36
N ARG A 45 7.12 7.56 -5.59
CA ARG A 45 8.17 8.50 -6.02
C ARG A 45 8.11 9.83 -5.26
N GLU A 46 6.90 10.36 -5.05
CA GLU A 46 6.70 11.60 -4.26
C GLU A 46 7.22 11.43 -2.82
N ILE A 47 6.86 10.33 -2.15
CA ILE A 47 7.31 10.03 -0.78
C ILE A 47 8.83 9.81 -0.74
N ALA A 48 9.40 9.08 -1.72
CA ALA A 48 10.83 8.86 -1.80
C ALA A 48 11.62 10.17 -1.94
N ALA A 49 11.13 11.10 -2.76
CA ALA A 49 11.75 12.41 -2.93
C ALA A 49 11.67 13.25 -1.65
N GLN A 50 10.55 13.22 -0.92
CA GLN A 50 10.42 13.90 0.36
C GLN A 50 11.32 13.29 1.44
N LEU A 51 11.39 11.95 1.50
CA LEU A 51 12.23 11.22 2.44
C LEU A 51 13.72 11.56 2.23
N ALA A 52 14.18 11.61 0.97
CA ALA A 52 15.55 11.99 0.65
C ALA A 52 15.89 13.41 1.13
N LYS A 53 15.01 14.38 0.87
CA LYS A 53 15.18 15.77 1.28
C LYS A 53 15.26 15.94 2.81
N GLU A 54 14.36 15.29 3.55
CA GLU A 54 14.36 15.38 5.01
C GLU A 54 15.55 14.62 5.64
N LYS A 55 15.99 13.49 5.04
CA LYS A 55 17.20 12.77 5.47
C LYS A 55 18.49 13.56 5.24
N GLU A 56 18.57 14.36 4.19
CA GLU A 56 19.72 15.24 3.96
C GLU A 56 19.75 16.38 4.99
N GLY A 57 18.60 17.03 5.22
CA GLY A 57 18.51 18.16 6.14
C GLY A 57 18.75 17.78 7.61
N ILE A 58 18.39 16.57 8.05
CA ILE A 58 18.44 16.21 9.48
C ILE A 58 19.87 16.13 10.04
N ALA A 59 20.85 15.76 9.23
CA ALA A 59 22.24 15.66 9.67
C ALA A 59 22.76 17.00 10.21
N ASP A 60 22.40 18.09 9.54
CA ASP A 60 22.76 19.45 9.95
C ASP A 60 22.10 19.85 11.28
N TYR A 61 20.82 19.51 11.48
CA TYR A 61 20.12 19.81 12.73
C TYR A 61 20.69 19.00 13.90
N ILE A 62 21.01 17.72 13.68
CA ILE A 62 21.65 16.87 14.68
C ILE A 62 23.01 17.45 15.06
N SER A 63 23.83 17.83 14.07
CA SER A 63 25.14 18.45 14.30
C SER A 63 25.02 19.74 15.11
N LYS A 64 24.08 20.64 14.76
CA LYS A 64 23.82 21.87 15.51
C LYS A 64 23.33 21.62 16.94
N ALA A 65 22.51 20.59 17.16
CA ALA A 65 22.03 20.21 18.48
C ALA A 65 23.16 19.69 19.37
N TYR A 66 24.02 18.80 18.85
CA TYR A 66 25.20 18.32 19.56
C TYR A 66 26.21 19.45 19.82
N PHE A 67 26.41 20.37 18.87
CA PHE A 67 27.26 21.54 19.10
C PHE A 67 26.74 22.41 20.27
N SER A 68 25.42 22.65 20.33
CA SER A 68 24.79 23.38 21.44
C SER A 68 24.94 22.65 22.78
N LEU A 69 24.98 21.31 22.77
CA LEU A 69 25.26 20.51 23.96
C LEU A 69 26.72 20.67 24.40
N THR A 70 27.68 20.60 23.48
CA THR A 70 29.10 20.79 23.79
C THR A 70 29.40 22.20 24.32
N GLU A 71 28.70 23.22 23.82
CA GLU A 71 28.76 24.59 24.36
C GLU A 71 28.27 24.63 25.82
N ALA A 72 27.17 23.95 26.13
CA ALA A 72 26.65 23.84 27.48
C ALA A 72 27.65 23.13 28.44
N GLU A 73 28.28 22.06 27.97
CA GLU A 73 29.29 21.31 28.73
C GLU A 73 30.53 22.16 29.01
N PHE A 74 31.03 22.87 28.00
CA PHE A 74 32.19 23.75 28.12
C PHE A 74 31.98 24.87 29.16
N LEU A 75 30.76 25.42 29.21
CA LEU A 75 30.38 26.46 30.18
C LEU A 75 30.13 25.91 31.60
N GLY A 76 30.35 24.62 31.85
CA GLY A 76 30.24 24.01 33.18
C GLY A 76 28.79 23.79 33.63
N ALA A 77 27.86 23.63 32.69
CA ALA A 77 26.45 23.39 33.00
C ALA A 77 26.23 22.10 33.81
N ASN A 78 25.41 22.16 34.86
CA ASN A 78 25.02 20.99 35.64
C ASN A 78 23.98 20.12 34.90
N LEU A 79 24.42 19.42 33.85
CA LEU A 79 23.57 18.55 33.01
C LEU A 79 22.79 17.51 33.80
N LYS A 80 23.40 16.91 34.83
CA LYS A 80 22.76 15.87 35.65
C LYS A 80 21.49 16.38 36.35
N LYS A 81 21.52 17.61 36.87
CA LYS A 81 20.36 18.22 37.55
C LYS A 81 19.26 18.55 36.54
N PHE A 82 19.63 19.15 35.41
CA PHE A 82 18.69 19.49 34.35
C PHE A 82 18.02 18.26 33.71
N ALA A 83 18.78 17.18 33.52
CA ALA A 83 18.24 15.91 33.03
C ALA A 83 17.24 15.28 34.01
N ALA A 84 17.50 15.40 35.32
CA ALA A 84 16.56 14.94 36.35
C ALA A 84 15.25 15.75 36.32
N GLU A 85 15.32 17.06 36.16
CA GLU A 85 14.14 17.91 36.03
C GLU A 85 13.34 17.63 34.75
N CYS A 86 14.03 17.36 33.63
CA CYS A 86 13.39 17.02 32.37
C CYS A 86 12.52 15.75 32.46
N ARG A 87 12.84 14.81 33.37
CA ARG A 87 12.02 13.59 33.58
C ARG A 87 10.60 13.91 34.05
N ASN A 88 10.41 15.04 34.73
CA ASN A 88 9.09 15.46 35.19
C ASN A 88 8.20 15.98 34.05
N PHE A 89 8.76 16.20 32.86
CA PHE A 89 8.09 16.75 31.69
C PHE A 89 8.20 15.79 30.49
N PRO A 90 7.45 14.67 30.49
CA PRO A 90 7.52 13.69 29.40
C PRO A 90 6.94 14.26 28.10
N ILE A 91 7.66 14.05 27.00
CA ILE A 91 7.19 14.33 25.64
C ILE A 91 6.21 13.23 25.24
N LYS A 92 5.03 13.61 24.74
CA LYS A 92 4.02 12.66 24.25
C LYS A 92 3.99 12.70 22.72
N ILE A 93 3.87 11.53 22.12
CA ILE A 93 3.70 11.36 20.68
C ILE A 93 2.26 10.92 20.44
N ASN A 94 1.56 11.60 19.55
CA ASN A 94 0.25 11.19 19.07
C ASN A 94 0.41 10.42 17.75
N ALA A 95 -0.15 9.22 17.70
CA ALA A 95 -0.19 8.39 16.51
C ALA A 95 -1.58 8.52 15.87
N SER A 96 -1.63 9.12 14.69
CA SER A 96 -2.83 9.19 13.85
C SER A 96 -2.71 8.24 12.67
N VAL A 97 -3.85 7.88 12.08
CA VAL A 97 -3.90 7.12 10.83
C VAL A 97 -4.49 8.03 9.76
N GLU A 98 -3.72 8.32 8.73
CA GLU A 98 -4.16 9.08 7.56
C GLU A 98 -4.44 8.12 6.41
N GLN A 99 -5.51 8.35 5.66
CA GLN A 99 -5.89 7.49 4.56
C GLN A 99 -5.58 8.17 3.23
N LEU A 100 -4.64 7.61 2.48
CA LEU A 100 -4.23 8.10 1.16
C LEU A 100 -4.46 7.01 0.12
N SER A 101 -5.26 7.30 -0.91
CA SER A 101 -5.53 6.37 -2.02
C SER A 101 -6.04 4.99 -1.60
N GLY A 102 -6.78 4.93 -0.48
CA GLY A 102 -7.31 3.68 0.09
C GLY A 102 -6.29 2.88 0.91
N ILE A 103 -5.10 3.43 1.18
CA ILE A 103 -4.09 2.86 2.07
C ILE A 103 -4.11 3.63 3.39
N LYS A 104 -4.10 2.91 4.50
CA LYS A 104 -3.98 3.48 5.85
C LYS A 104 -2.49 3.66 6.17
N MET A 105 -2.07 4.91 6.35
CA MET A 105 -0.70 5.29 6.66
C MET A 105 -0.63 5.85 8.08
N PRO A 106 0.26 5.33 8.95
CA PRO A 106 0.44 5.90 10.28
C PRO A 106 1.24 7.20 10.19
N THR A 107 0.71 8.24 10.82
CA THR A 107 1.36 9.54 10.98
C THR A 107 1.63 9.83 12.44
N PHE A 108 2.82 10.32 12.73
CA PHE A 108 3.26 10.63 14.09
C PHE A 108 3.38 12.14 14.25
N LYS A 109 2.74 12.69 15.28
CA LYS A 109 2.79 14.11 15.63
C LYS A 109 3.25 14.27 17.06
N LEU A 110 4.18 15.20 17.29
CA LEU A 110 4.63 15.53 18.63
C LEU A 110 3.58 16.43 19.31
N VAL A 111 3.21 16.10 20.55
CA VAL A 111 2.28 16.91 21.34
C VAL A 111 3.10 17.91 22.16
N ASP A 112 3.15 19.15 21.68
CA ASP A 112 3.85 20.24 22.35
C ASP A 112 3.04 20.76 23.54
N ASN A 113 3.19 20.13 24.71
CA ASN A 113 2.70 20.69 25.97
C ASN A 113 3.69 21.72 26.52
N ASN A 114 3.71 22.90 25.89
CA ASN A 114 4.61 24.01 26.25
C ASN A 114 4.29 24.70 27.59
N THR A 115 3.28 24.22 28.33
CA THR A 115 2.80 24.88 29.55
C THR A 115 3.73 24.73 30.75
N LYS A 116 4.69 23.79 30.71
CA LYS A 116 5.66 23.60 31.79
C LYS A 116 7.07 23.38 31.24
N GLN A 117 7.98 24.27 31.62
CA GLN A 117 9.41 24.18 31.30
C GLN A 117 10.18 23.86 32.58
N PRO A 118 11.29 23.09 32.51
CA PRO A 118 12.17 22.90 33.65
C PRO A 118 12.73 24.25 34.08
N LEU A 119 12.71 24.48 35.40
CA LEU A 119 13.06 25.75 35.99
C LEU A 119 14.57 25.78 36.23
N SER A 120 15.32 26.39 35.32
CA SER A 120 16.74 26.65 35.56
C SER A 120 16.94 28.07 36.09
N LEU A 121 17.34 28.21 37.36
CA LEU A 121 17.61 29.51 37.99
C LEU A 121 19.00 30.10 37.65
N ASP A 122 19.84 29.35 36.94
CA ASP A 122 21.23 29.73 36.67
C ASP A 122 21.42 30.37 35.28
N ARG A 123 22.48 31.15 35.07
CA ARG A 123 22.85 31.69 33.74
C ARG A 123 23.08 30.59 32.71
N SER A 124 23.58 29.44 33.17
CA SER A 124 23.71 28.21 32.39
C SER A 124 22.37 27.65 31.90
N GLY A 125 21.28 28.01 32.58
CA GLY A 125 19.92 27.58 32.29
C GLY A 125 19.41 27.97 30.90
N VAL A 126 19.72 29.18 30.44
CA VAL A 126 19.32 29.68 29.13
C VAL A 126 19.93 28.82 28.00
N ILE A 127 21.19 28.41 28.17
CA ILE A 127 21.91 27.58 27.20
C ILE A 127 21.34 26.15 27.18
N LEU A 128 21.03 25.58 28.36
CA LEU A 128 20.40 24.27 28.47
C LEU A 128 18.99 24.23 27.87
N GLN A 129 18.23 25.31 28.05
CA GLN A 129 16.91 25.44 27.45
C GLN A 129 16.99 25.58 25.93
N ARG A 130 17.95 26.34 25.40
CA ARG A 130 18.24 26.40 23.97
C ARG A 130 18.60 25.02 23.42
N CYS A 131 19.49 24.30 24.10
CA CYS A 131 19.87 22.94 23.75
C CYS A 131 18.66 22.00 23.70
N ARG A 132 17.79 22.03 24.73
CA ARG A 132 16.52 21.28 24.75
C ARG A 132 15.63 21.61 23.56
N ASN A 133 15.49 22.88 23.21
CA ASN A 133 14.66 23.30 22.07
C ASN A 133 15.23 22.76 20.74
N MET A 134 16.55 22.80 20.55
CA MET A 134 17.20 22.22 19.36
C MET A 134 16.97 20.70 19.27
N PHE A 135 17.07 19.98 20.39
CA PHE A 135 16.77 18.54 20.43
C PHE A 135 15.28 18.24 20.20
N ASN A 136 14.36 19.08 20.67
CA ASN A 136 12.94 18.95 20.38
C ASN A 136 12.66 19.12 18.87
N GLU A 137 13.33 20.07 18.20
CA GLU A 137 13.23 20.24 16.75
C GLU A 137 13.77 19.02 16.00
N VAL A 138 14.92 18.48 16.41
CA VAL A 138 15.48 17.23 15.85
C VAL A 138 14.49 16.08 16.02
N LEU A 139 13.91 15.92 17.22
CA LEU A 139 12.93 14.86 17.50
C LEU A 139 11.69 15.01 16.61
N ARG A 140 11.18 16.23 16.44
CA ARG A 140 10.05 16.52 15.55
C ARG A 140 10.36 16.12 14.11
N ARG A 141 11.57 16.39 13.61
CA ARG A 141 12.02 15.97 12.27
C ARG A 141 12.17 14.46 12.16
N LEU A 142 12.74 13.79 13.18
CA LEU A 142 12.84 12.32 13.23
C LEU A 142 11.47 11.64 13.14
N LEU A 143 10.45 12.19 13.82
CA LEU A 143 9.09 11.64 13.75
C LEU A 143 8.49 11.75 12.33
N VAL A 144 8.74 12.87 11.65
CA VAL A 144 8.31 13.05 10.25
C VAL A 144 9.02 12.03 9.35
N ILE A 145 10.34 11.87 9.48
CA ILE A 145 11.11 10.89 8.72
C ILE A 145 10.60 9.47 8.99
N SER A 146 10.38 9.11 10.25
CA SER A 146 9.86 7.80 10.64
C SER A 146 8.48 7.52 10.04
N SER A 147 7.60 8.53 10.02
CA SER A 147 6.29 8.43 9.36
C SER A 147 6.41 8.24 7.84
N LEU A 148 7.29 8.98 7.18
CA LEU A 148 7.54 8.85 5.74
C LEU A 148 8.16 7.50 5.39
N GLU A 149 9.11 7.01 6.19
CA GLU A 149 9.79 5.73 5.99
C GLU A 149 8.83 4.55 6.16
N ASN A 150 7.98 4.58 7.19
CA ASN A 150 6.97 3.55 7.36
C ASN A 150 5.93 3.59 6.22
N SER A 151 5.53 4.79 5.79
CA SER A 151 4.62 4.96 4.64
C SER A 151 5.25 4.44 3.34
N PHE A 152 6.55 4.67 3.15
CA PHE A 152 7.31 4.17 2.00
C PHE A 152 7.29 2.64 1.93
N LEU A 153 7.64 1.97 3.04
CA LEU A 153 7.65 0.50 3.11
C LEU A 153 6.26 -0.10 2.87
N LEU A 154 5.22 0.48 3.47
CA LEU A 154 3.84 0.02 3.30
C LEU A 154 3.36 0.16 1.85
N VAL A 155 3.64 1.30 1.21
CA VAL A 155 3.26 1.52 -0.20
C VAL A 155 4.02 0.55 -1.11
N GLU A 156 5.30 0.31 -0.85
CA GLU A 156 6.11 -0.63 -1.62
C GLU A 156 5.56 -2.06 -1.53
N GLU A 157 5.19 -2.52 -0.33
CA GLU A 157 4.60 -3.84 -0.13
C GLU A 157 3.26 -3.98 -0.88
N ILE A 158 2.40 -2.98 -0.77
CA ILE A 158 1.10 -2.97 -1.46
C ILE A 158 1.28 -2.92 -2.99
N MET A 159 2.27 -2.18 -3.48
CA MET A 159 2.62 -2.15 -4.89
C MET A 159 3.08 -3.54 -5.38
N LYS A 160 3.97 -4.22 -4.65
CA LYS A 160 4.41 -5.60 -4.95
C LYS A 160 3.23 -6.57 -4.97
N MET A 161 2.33 -6.49 -3.99
CA MET A 161 1.11 -7.31 -3.96
C MET A 161 0.19 -7.03 -5.16
N THR A 162 0.04 -5.76 -5.55
CA THR A 162 -0.78 -5.35 -6.70
C THR A 162 -0.20 -5.90 -8.00
N ASN A 163 1.12 -5.78 -8.21
CA ASN A 163 1.79 -6.32 -9.39
C ASN A 163 1.68 -7.85 -9.48
N ARG A 164 1.81 -8.56 -8.36
CA ARG A 164 1.57 -10.01 -8.31
C ARG A 164 0.14 -10.38 -8.72
N ARG A 165 -0.86 -9.61 -8.28
CA ARG A 165 -2.27 -9.81 -8.67
C ARG A 165 -2.52 -9.53 -10.14
N VAL A 166 -1.95 -8.45 -10.68
CA VAL A 166 -2.01 -8.12 -12.11
C VAL A 166 -1.41 -9.26 -12.95
N ASN A 167 -0.26 -9.78 -12.54
CA ASN A 167 0.40 -10.91 -13.23
C ASN A 167 -0.44 -12.20 -13.14
N ALA A 168 -1.02 -12.50 -11.98
CA ALA A 168 -1.90 -13.65 -11.80
C ALA A 168 -3.16 -13.56 -12.70
N LEU A 169 -3.71 -12.36 -12.89
CA LEU A 169 -4.83 -12.16 -13.79
C LEU A 169 -4.42 -12.38 -15.25
N ASN A 170 -3.32 -11.76 -15.69
CA ASN A 170 -2.87 -11.80 -17.08
C ASN A 170 -2.40 -13.20 -17.52
N CYS A 171 -1.53 -13.84 -16.72
CA CYS A 171 -0.88 -15.08 -17.13
C CYS A 171 -1.67 -16.35 -16.75
N PHE A 172 -2.57 -16.29 -15.77
CA PHE A 172 -3.28 -17.48 -15.29
C PHE A 172 -4.80 -17.38 -15.43
N LEU A 173 -5.45 -16.38 -14.81
CA LEU A 173 -6.91 -16.37 -14.73
C LEU A 173 -7.60 -16.09 -16.07
N ILE A 174 -7.19 -15.04 -16.79
CA ILE A 174 -7.79 -14.65 -18.08
C ILE A 174 -7.63 -15.77 -19.12
N PRO A 175 -6.44 -16.36 -19.33
CA PRO A 175 -6.28 -17.48 -20.26
C PRO A 175 -7.14 -18.69 -19.88
N LYS A 176 -7.22 -19.03 -18.59
CA LYS A 176 -8.01 -20.16 -18.09
C LYS A 176 -9.52 -19.96 -18.29
N LEU A 177 -10.01 -18.72 -18.11
CA LEU A 177 -11.40 -18.38 -18.42
C LEU A 177 -11.67 -18.46 -19.93
N ASN A 178 -10.77 -17.93 -20.77
CA ASN A 178 -10.89 -18.03 -22.23
C ASN A 178 -10.98 -19.49 -22.69
N ASN A 179 -10.08 -20.35 -22.22
CA ASN A 179 -10.09 -21.79 -22.54
C ASN A 179 -11.37 -22.49 -22.07
N THR A 180 -11.95 -22.05 -20.95
CA THR A 180 -13.21 -22.62 -20.45
C THR A 180 -14.39 -22.16 -21.33
N VAL A 181 -14.40 -20.91 -21.78
CA VAL A 181 -15.43 -20.38 -22.69
C VAL A 181 -15.38 -21.09 -24.04
N THR A 182 -14.19 -21.29 -24.62
CA THR A 182 -14.03 -22.03 -25.89
C THR A 182 -14.51 -23.47 -25.77
N TYR A 183 -14.18 -24.15 -24.66
CA TYR A 183 -14.64 -25.50 -24.37
C TYR A 183 -16.18 -25.60 -24.27
N ILE A 184 -16.82 -24.70 -23.50
CA ILE A 184 -18.28 -24.72 -23.35
C ILE A 184 -18.96 -24.44 -24.70
N ASN A 185 -18.43 -23.51 -25.50
CA ASN A 185 -18.97 -23.24 -26.84
C ASN A 185 -18.86 -24.47 -27.74
N SER A 186 -17.71 -25.15 -27.78
CA SER A 186 -17.54 -26.34 -28.63
C SER A 186 -18.48 -27.49 -28.24
N GLU A 187 -18.73 -27.70 -26.94
CA GLU A 187 -19.66 -28.73 -26.46
C GLU A 187 -21.12 -28.39 -26.78
N LEU A 188 -21.52 -27.11 -26.65
CA LEU A 188 -22.86 -26.67 -27.01
C LEU A 188 -23.10 -26.75 -28.52
N ASP A 189 -22.11 -26.39 -29.33
CA ASP A 189 -22.18 -26.49 -30.79
C ASP A 189 -22.30 -27.96 -31.23
N GLU A 190 -21.62 -28.90 -30.56
CA GLU A 190 -21.73 -30.32 -30.85
C GLU A 190 -23.09 -30.89 -30.44
N ALA A 191 -23.61 -30.51 -29.27
CA ALA A 191 -24.96 -30.87 -28.84
C ALA A 191 -26.04 -30.34 -29.81
N ASP A 192 -25.94 -29.07 -30.23
CA ASP A 192 -26.86 -28.46 -31.19
C ASP A 192 -26.75 -29.16 -32.58
N ARG A 193 -25.56 -29.61 -33.00
CA ARG A 193 -25.37 -30.43 -34.22
C ARG A 193 -26.03 -31.80 -34.13
N GLU A 194 -25.89 -32.49 -33.00
CA GLU A 194 -26.54 -33.78 -32.78
C GLU A 194 -28.06 -33.66 -32.85
N ASP A 195 -28.63 -32.67 -32.19
CA ASP A 195 -30.07 -32.42 -32.18
C ASP A 195 -30.58 -32.04 -33.58
N PHE A 196 -29.83 -31.23 -34.32
CA PHE A 196 -30.15 -30.92 -35.72
C PHE A 196 -30.17 -32.17 -36.60
N PHE A 197 -29.20 -33.08 -36.42
CA PHE A 197 -29.15 -34.34 -37.16
C PHE A 197 -30.33 -35.27 -36.82
N ARG A 198 -30.72 -35.35 -35.53
CA ARG A 198 -31.90 -36.10 -35.09
C ARG A 198 -33.18 -35.56 -35.73
N LEU A 199 -33.38 -34.25 -35.71
CA LEU A 199 -34.54 -33.59 -36.34
C LEU A 199 -34.59 -33.85 -37.86
N LYS A 200 -33.43 -33.76 -38.54
CA LYS A 200 -33.33 -34.04 -39.98
C LYS A 200 -33.73 -35.48 -40.33
N LYS A 201 -33.32 -36.46 -39.51
CA LYS A 201 -33.73 -37.87 -39.70
C LYS A 201 -35.24 -38.04 -39.52
N VAL A 202 -35.83 -37.45 -38.48
CA VAL A 202 -37.28 -37.54 -38.23
C VAL A 202 -38.09 -36.92 -39.37
N GLN A 203 -37.70 -35.74 -39.86
CA GLN A 203 -38.35 -35.14 -41.03
C GLN A 203 -38.22 -36.00 -42.29
N GLY A 204 -37.06 -36.62 -42.52
CA GLY A 204 -36.86 -37.54 -43.63
C GLY A 204 -37.72 -38.81 -43.55
N MET A 205 -38.03 -39.28 -42.34
CA MET A 205 -38.95 -40.40 -42.13
C MET A 205 -40.40 -39.98 -42.36
N ASN A 206 -40.81 -38.79 -41.92
CA ASN A 206 -42.17 -38.29 -42.14
C ASN A 206 -42.45 -38.07 -43.63
N LYS A 207 -41.51 -37.47 -44.38
CA LYS A 207 -41.61 -37.30 -45.84
C LYS A 207 -41.65 -38.60 -46.66
N LYS A 208 -41.30 -39.75 -46.08
CA LYS A 208 -41.40 -41.07 -46.72
C LYS A 208 -42.71 -41.80 -46.39
N LYS A 209 -43.44 -41.32 -45.39
CA LYS A 209 -44.72 -41.88 -44.96
C LYS A 209 -45.91 -41.21 -45.67
N ASP A 210 -45.73 -39.97 -46.12
CA ASP A 210 -46.59 -39.29 -47.10
C ASP A 210 -46.17 -39.66 -48.53
#